data_AF-A0A1F4M762-F1
#
_entry.id   AF-A0A1F4M762-F1
#
_cell.length_a   1.000
_cell.length_b   1.000
_cell.length_c   1.000
_cell.angle_alpha   90.00
_cell.angle_beta   90.00
_cell.angle_gamma   90.00
#
_symmetry.space_group_name_H-M   'P 1'
#
loop_
_entity.id
_entity.type
_entity.pdbx_description
1 polymer ?
#
loop_
_entity_poly.entity_id
_entity_poly.type
_entity_poly.pdbx_seq_one_letter_code
_entity_poly.pdbx_strand_id
1 'polypeptide(L)' 'MYNDESTQISASGLRYLTKEKGSPFQAMGAPGETRSCIKCGKHKARSMGRIQRYLNALMFFCFDCRPVKKVQ' A
#
# COMPACT_ATOMS: atom_id res chain seq x y z
N MET A 1 9.39 -9.47 -13.07
CA MET A 1 10.48 -9.69 -12.08
C MET A 1 11.78 -9.45 -12.82
N TYR A 2 12.69 -8.65 -12.25
CA TYR A 2 13.93 -8.25 -12.92
C TYR A 2 14.86 -9.46 -13.03
N ASN A 3 15.29 -9.83 -14.24
CA ASN A 3 16.03 -11.08 -14.49
C ASN A 3 17.53 -10.99 -14.17
N ASP A 4 18.07 -9.82 -13.83
CA ASP A 4 19.45 -9.76 -13.35
C ASP A 4 19.49 -9.96 -11.84
N GLU A 5 19.82 -11.20 -11.44
CA GLU A 5 20.07 -11.60 -10.05
C GLU A 5 21.34 -10.98 -9.45
N SER A 6 22.20 -10.35 -10.26
CA SER A 6 23.51 -9.88 -9.79
C SER A 6 23.66 -8.36 -9.87
N THR A 7 24.12 -7.77 -8.77
CA THR A 7 24.41 -6.34 -8.62
C THR A 7 25.74 -5.94 -9.26
N GLN A 8 25.97 -6.33 -10.52
CA GLN A 8 27.20 -6.00 -11.22
C GLN A 8 27.05 -4.68 -11.99
N ILE A 9 28.03 -3.78 -11.79
CA ILE A 9 28.12 -2.53 -12.55
C ILE A 9 28.78 -2.87 -13.88
N SER A 10 28.11 -2.58 -15.00
CA SER A 10 28.70 -2.82 -16.31
C SER A 10 29.95 -1.96 -16.52
N ALA A 11 30.84 -2.35 -17.44
CA ALA A 11 32.02 -1.57 -17.79
C ALA A 11 31.70 -0.13 -18.28
N SER A 12 30.47 0.11 -18.73
CA SER A 12 29.95 1.44 -19.08
C SER A 12 29.53 2.30 -17.88
N GLY A 13 29.60 1.76 -16.66
CA GLY A 13 29.18 2.40 -15.42
C GLY A 13 27.68 2.29 -15.12
N LEU A 14 26.87 1.79 -16.06
CA LEU A 14 25.43 1.60 -15.87
C LEU A 14 25.16 0.29 -15.12
N ARG A 15 24.31 0.35 -14.09
CA ARG A 15 23.85 -0.82 -13.32
C ARG A 15 22.74 -1.60 -14.01
N TYR A 16 21.95 -0.95 -14.85
CA TYR A 16 20.84 -1.55 -15.58
C TYR A 16 20.94 -1.08 -17.02
N LEU A 17 21.13 -2.01 -17.96
CA LEU A 17 21.21 -1.70 -19.39
C LEU A 17 19.83 -1.31 -19.96
N THR A 18 18.77 -1.92 -19.42
CA THR A 18 17.38 -1.56 -19.71
C THR A 18 16.58 -1.63 -18.41
N LYS A 19 15.74 -0.63 -18.18
CA LYS A 19 14.82 -0.60 -17.04
C LYS A 19 13.40 -0.59 -17.58
N GLU A 20 12.58 -1.54 -17.18
CA GLU A 20 11.15 -1.47 -17.47
C GLU A 20 10.60 -0.15 -16.93
N LYS A 21 9.84 0.56 -17.78
CA LYS A 21 9.21 1.82 -17.38
C LYS A 21 8.14 1.50 -16.35
N GLY A 22 8.27 2.05 -15.15
CA GLY A 22 7.31 1.87 -14.07
C GLY A 22 7.97 1.63 -12.73
N SER A 23 7.16 1.71 -11.68
CA SER A 23 7.54 1.28 -10.35
C SER A 23 7.53 -0.25 -10.27
N PRO A 24 8.57 -0.91 -9.73
CA PRO A 24 8.53 -2.35 -9.45
C PRO A 24 7.52 -2.68 -8.34
N PHE A 25 7.13 -1.68 -7.54
CA PHE A 25 5.99 -1.79 -6.66
C PHE A 25 4.73 -1.64 -7.51
N GLN A 26 4.06 -2.76 -7.76
CA GLN A 26 2.69 -2.78 -8.25
C GLN A 26 1.86 -1.86 -7.35
N ALA A 27 1.18 -0.89 -7.97
CA ALA A 27 0.57 0.25 -7.30
C ALA A 27 -0.08 -0.15 -5.97
N MET A 28 0.52 0.33 -4.87
CA MET A 28 -0.08 0.28 -3.53
C MET A 28 -1.41 1.06 -3.58
N GLY A 29 -2.49 0.39 -3.95
CA GLY A 29 -3.80 0.97 -4.20
C GLY A 29 -4.79 0.06 -4.92
N ALA A 30 -4.41 -1.16 -5.31
CA ALA A 30 -5.33 -2.10 -5.94
C ALA A 30 -6.54 -2.45 -5.03
N PRO A 31 -7.72 -2.73 -5.61
CA PRO A 31 -8.86 -3.22 -4.85
C PRO A 31 -8.50 -4.54 -4.17
N GLY A 32 -8.36 -4.53 -2.84
CA GLY A 32 -7.94 -5.69 -2.04
C GLY A 32 -6.83 -5.40 -1.03
N GLU A 33 -6.19 -4.24 -1.09
CA GLU A 33 -5.10 -3.94 -0.17
C GLU A 33 -5.52 -3.79 1.30
N THR A 34 -4.67 -4.30 2.18
CA THR A 34 -4.83 -4.16 3.62
C THR A 34 -4.31 -2.80 4.09
N ARG A 35 -4.99 -2.19 5.06
CA ARG A 35 -4.59 -0.93 5.70
C ARG A 35 -4.54 -1.07 7.20
N SER A 36 -3.62 -0.36 7.85
CA SER A 36 -3.49 -0.31 9.31
C SER A 36 -4.59 0.56 9.90
N CYS A 37 -5.36 0.04 10.86
CA CYS A 37 -6.32 0.84 11.62
C CYS A 37 -5.59 1.78 12.57
N ILE A 38 -5.87 3.09 12.51
CA ILE A 38 -5.20 4.07 13.37
C ILE A 38 -5.51 3.90 14.87
N LYS A 39 -6.59 3.20 15.23
CA LYS A 39 -6.97 2.96 16.63
C LYS A 39 -6.32 1.71 17.24
N CYS A 40 -6.27 0.60 16.51
CA CYS A 40 -5.76 -0.68 17.04
C CYS A 40 -4.47 -1.18 16.38
N GLY A 41 -3.94 -0.46 15.38
CA GLY A 41 -2.70 -0.79 14.66
C GLY A 41 -2.79 -1.99 13.71
N LYS A 42 -3.79 -2.87 13.86
CA LYS A 42 -3.91 -4.08 13.04
C LYS A 42 -4.20 -3.76 11.58
N HIS A 43 -3.52 -4.48 10.67
CA HIS A 43 -3.83 -4.46 9.25
C HIS A 43 -5.14 -5.21 9.00
N LYS A 44 -6.05 -4.56 8.27
CA LYS A 44 -7.34 -5.11 7.90
C LYS A 44 -7.58 -4.85 6.43
N ALA A 45 -8.34 -5.73 5.78
CA ALA A 45 -8.81 -5.47 4.42
C ALA A 45 -9.55 -4.13 4.37
N ARG A 46 -9.39 -3.38 3.27
CA ARG A 46 -10.07 -2.09 3.09
C ARG A 46 -11.60 -2.19 3.19
N SER A 47 -12.17 -3.34 2.82
CA SER A 47 -13.60 -3.65 2.96
C SER A 47 -14.08 -3.78 4.41
N MET A 48 -13.18 -4.02 5.36
CA MET A 48 -13.47 -4.21 6.79
C MET A 48 -13.27 -2.92 7.61
N GLY A 49 -13.32 -1.77 6.95
CA GLY A 49 -13.18 -0.48 7.60
C GLY A 49 -13.63 0.68 6.72
N ARG A 50 -13.44 1.88 7.24
CA ARG A 50 -13.74 3.12 6.53
C ARG A 50 -12.62 4.13 6.68
N ILE A 51 -12.46 4.95 5.65
CA ILE A 51 -11.62 6.15 5.70
C ILE A 51 -12.49 7.29 6.19
N GLN A 52 -12.06 7.98 7.23
CA GLN A 52 -12.76 9.15 7.77
C GLN A 52 -11.75 10.24 8.12
N ARG A 53 -12.20 11.50 8.13
CA ARG A 53 -11.34 12.62 8.50
C ARG A 53 -11.04 12.56 10.00
N TYR A 54 -9.76 12.61 10.35
CA TYR A 54 -9.25 12.55 11.71
C TYR A 54 -7.95 13.34 11.80
N LEU A 55 -7.82 14.25 12.77
CA LEU A 55 -6.66 15.14 12.91
C LEU A 55 -6.29 15.85 11.58
N ASN A 56 -7.30 16.40 10.89
CA ASN A 56 -7.18 17.06 9.58
C ASN A 56 -6.71 16.19 8.40
N ALA A 57 -6.44 14.89 8.60
CA ALA A 57 -6.07 13.95 7.55
C ALA A 57 -7.15 12.87 7.32
N LEU A 58 -7.11 12.19 6.18
CA LEU A 58 -7.97 11.03 5.91
C LEU A 58 -7.31 9.76 6.48
N MET A 59 -7.88 9.19 7.53
CA MET A 59 -7.32 8.05 8.25
C MET A 59 -8.25 6.84 8.18
N PHE A 60 -7.66 5.64 8.15
CA PHE A 60 -8.41 4.38 8.12
C PHE A 60 -8.73 3.87 9.53
N PHE A 61 -9.98 3.48 9.74
CA PHE A 61 -10.45 2.80 10.95
C PHE A 61 -11.17 1.51 10.57
N CYS A 62 -10.85 0.40 11.24
CA CYS A 62 -11.61 -0.85 11.08
C CYS A 62 -12.97 -0.79 11.77
N PHE A 63 -13.90 -1.62 11.31
CA PHE A 63 -15.26 -1.69 11.86
C PHE A 63 -15.32 -2.23 13.29
N ASP A 64 -14.38 -3.09 13.69
CA ASP A 64 -14.23 -3.54 15.08
C ASP A 64 -14.02 -2.35 16.04
N CYS A 65 -13.23 -1.37 15.59
CA CYS A 65 -12.84 -0.19 16.38
C CYS A 65 -13.87 0.94 16.33
N ARG A 66 -14.52 1.10 15.19
CA ARG A 66 -15.56 2.11 14.92
C ARG A 66 -16.64 1.47 14.05
N PRO A 67 -17.68 0.88 14.65
CA PRO A 67 -18.76 0.24 13.90
C PRO A 67 -19.52 1.25 13.03
N VAL A 68 -20.07 0.76 11.93
CA VAL A 68 -20.93 1.55 11.05
C VAL A 68 -22.27 1.74 11.77
N LYS A 69 -22.71 2.98 11.94
CA LYS A 69 -24.08 3.25 12.37
C LYS A 69 -24.99 2.78 11.24
N LYS A 70 -25.86 1.79 11.49
CA LYS A 70 -26.90 1.44 10.52
C LYS A 70 -27.81 2.66 10.39
N VAL A 71 -27.87 3.23 9.19
CA VAL A 71 -28.90 4.22 8.86
C VAL A 71 -30.20 3.41 8.82
N GLN A 72 -31.12 3.73 9.73
CA GLN A 72 -32.48 3.20 9.74
C GLN A 72 -33.30 3.89 8.65
#